data_AF-A0A0G1A8W9-F1
#
_entry.id   AF-A0A0G1A8W9-F1
#
_cell.length_a   1.000
_cell.length_b   1.000
_cell.length_c   1.000
_cell.angle_alpha   90.00
_cell.angle_beta   90.00
_cell.angle_gamma   90.00
#
_symmetry.space_group_name_H-M   'P 1'
#
loop_
_entity.id
_entity.type
_entity.pdbx_description
1 polymer ?
#
loop_
_entity_poly.entity_id
_entity_poly.type
_entity_poly.pdbx_seq_one_letter_code
_entity_poly.pdbx_strand_id
1 'polypeptide(L)'
;MKNLADRGYVEKQGKTLIPTDTGDVVSSFLEKYFKEYISNSFTADMENELDEIANGTREYAATLKNFYTTFSEEVKSKENIEKLTNLGPVSKEFTCPKCQALMEFKLGRGGKFMSCTKYPECDGARTNTGDIVEPDKSLGVYPETGEEIFVLNGRFGPYVQVGDPKKAKEKGKKEKPRRASLPKDKDPSEVTLKDALTYLTLPRMLGVHPVTNEPITASVGRFGPYIVHEKDFRSLKKDDVYTITLERALEILAEEKKVRKGRFAKKK
;
A
#
# COMPACT_ATOMS: atom_id res chain seq x y z
N MET A 1 16.06 -8.46 -19.68
CA MET A 1 16.16 -7.17 -18.97
C MET A 1 14.82 -6.60 -18.56
N LYS A 2 13.76 -6.63 -19.40
CA LYS A 2 12.39 -6.27 -18.98
C LYS A 2 11.97 -7.04 -17.72
N ASN A 3 12.22 -8.35 -17.72
CA ASN A 3 11.91 -9.28 -16.63
C ASN A 3 12.44 -8.90 -15.23
N LEU A 4 13.65 -8.36 -15.09
CA LEU A 4 14.19 -8.03 -13.76
C LEU A 4 13.55 -6.76 -13.19
N ALA A 5 13.32 -5.76 -14.03
CA ALA A 5 12.63 -4.53 -13.64
C ALA A 5 11.12 -4.78 -13.43
N ASP A 6 10.49 -5.57 -14.30
CA ASP A 6 9.07 -5.94 -14.19
C ASP A 6 8.78 -6.75 -12.92
N ARG A 7 9.76 -7.54 -12.44
CA ARG A 7 9.69 -8.29 -11.18
C ARG A 7 10.11 -7.48 -9.95
N GLY A 8 10.57 -6.23 -10.14
CA GLY A 8 10.91 -5.32 -9.06
C GLY A 8 12.24 -5.60 -8.35
N TYR A 9 13.17 -6.36 -8.96
CA TYR A 9 14.51 -6.59 -8.39
C TYR A 9 15.49 -5.44 -8.67
N VAL A 10 15.25 -4.70 -9.73
CA VAL A 10 16.08 -3.55 -10.13
C VAL A 10 15.19 -2.41 -10.61
N GLU A 11 15.65 -1.19 -10.37
CA GLU A 11 15.09 0.03 -10.94
C GLU A 11 16.04 0.60 -11.98
N LYS A 12 15.47 1.16 -13.05
CA LYS A 12 16.25 1.78 -14.12
C LYS A 12 16.26 3.29 -13.94
N GLN A 13 17.42 3.85 -13.62
CA GLN A 13 17.65 5.29 -13.58
C GLN A 13 18.49 5.70 -14.79
N GLY A 14 17.83 6.20 -15.83
CA GLY A 14 18.48 6.51 -17.10
C GLY A 14 19.05 5.26 -17.78
N LYS A 15 20.39 5.17 -17.88
CA LYS A 15 21.11 4.00 -18.41
C LYS A 15 21.63 3.06 -17.32
N THR A 16 21.52 3.45 -16.05
CA THR A 16 22.03 2.68 -14.91
C THR A 16 20.92 1.82 -14.33
N LEU A 17 21.28 0.60 -13.91
CA LEU A 17 20.42 -0.27 -13.12
C LEU A 17 20.84 -0.18 -11.66
N ILE A 18 19.86 0.05 -10.80
CA ILE A 18 20.06 0.15 -9.36
C ILE A 18 19.28 -1.01 -8.72
N PRO A 19 19.91 -1.83 -7.87
CA PRO A 19 19.20 -2.89 -7.16
C PRO A 19 18.14 -2.28 -6.23
N THR A 20 17.00 -2.94 -6.13
CA THR A 20 16.00 -2.60 -5.11
C THR A 20 16.31 -3.33 -3.82
N ASP A 21 15.72 -2.88 -2.70
CA ASP A 21 15.83 -3.60 -1.43
C ASP A 21 15.38 -5.08 -1.55
N THR A 22 14.41 -5.35 -2.42
CA THR A 22 13.94 -6.72 -2.68
C THR A 22 14.97 -7.52 -3.49
N GLY A 23 15.61 -6.88 -4.47
CA GLY A 23 16.75 -7.46 -5.21
C GLY A 23 17.87 -7.87 -4.28
N ASP A 24 18.28 -6.98 -3.36
CA ASP A 24 19.36 -7.24 -2.41
C ASP A 24 19.03 -8.39 -1.46
N VAL A 25 17.81 -8.45 -0.91
CA VAL A 25 17.37 -9.56 -0.05
C VAL A 25 17.43 -10.88 -0.80
N VAL A 26 16.87 -10.92 -2.01
CA VAL A 26 16.81 -12.18 -2.79
C VAL A 26 18.20 -12.62 -3.21
N SER A 27 19.06 -11.70 -3.66
CA SER A 27 20.45 -12.02 -4.00
C SER A 27 21.19 -12.59 -2.79
N SER A 28 21.10 -11.90 -1.64
CA SER A 28 21.74 -12.34 -0.39
C SER A 28 21.23 -13.69 0.08
N PHE A 29 19.93 -13.97 -0.08
CA PHE A 29 19.34 -15.25 0.26
C PHE A 29 19.88 -16.37 -0.63
N LEU A 30 19.90 -16.16 -1.95
CA LEU A 30 20.41 -17.15 -2.91
C LEU A 30 21.91 -17.40 -2.72
N GLU A 31 22.71 -16.36 -2.47
CA GLU A 31 24.14 -16.49 -2.17
C GLU A 31 24.41 -17.29 -0.90
N LYS A 32 23.55 -17.15 0.12
CA LYS A 32 23.72 -17.86 1.38
C LYS A 32 23.32 -19.33 1.30
N TYR A 33 22.26 -19.66 0.56
CA TYR A 33 21.63 -20.98 0.62
C TYR A 33 21.70 -21.80 -0.68
N PHE A 34 21.90 -21.14 -1.82
CA PHE A 34 21.86 -21.74 -3.16
C PHE A 34 23.05 -21.27 -4.02
N LYS A 35 24.20 -21.03 -3.38
CA LYS A 35 25.40 -20.44 -4.02
C LYS A 35 25.83 -21.17 -5.28
N GLU A 36 25.78 -22.51 -5.29
CA GLU A 36 26.17 -23.30 -6.46
C GLU A 36 25.30 -22.95 -7.68
N TYR A 37 23.98 -22.89 -7.52
CA TYR A 37 23.03 -22.64 -8.61
C TYR A 37 23.09 -21.23 -9.20
N ILE A 38 23.63 -20.25 -8.47
CA ILE A 38 23.82 -18.88 -8.96
C ILE A 38 25.27 -18.58 -9.34
N SER A 39 26.15 -19.57 -9.27
CA SER A 39 27.55 -19.39 -9.63
C SER A 39 27.73 -19.26 -11.15
N ASN A 40 28.75 -18.50 -11.55
CA ASN A 40 29.11 -18.36 -12.96
C ASN A 40 29.53 -19.70 -13.58
N SER A 41 30.21 -20.56 -12.80
CA SER A 41 30.64 -21.90 -13.22
C SER A 41 29.43 -22.79 -13.50
N PHE A 42 28.47 -22.85 -12.59
CA PHE A 42 27.26 -23.65 -12.80
C PHE A 42 26.48 -23.21 -14.04
N THR A 43 26.38 -21.89 -14.25
CA THR A 43 25.70 -21.35 -15.44
C THR A 43 26.43 -21.76 -16.72
N ALA A 44 27.77 -21.66 -16.74
CA ALA A 44 28.56 -22.07 -17.90
C ALA A 44 28.45 -23.58 -18.17
N ASP A 45 28.51 -24.41 -17.12
CA ASP A 45 28.40 -25.86 -17.24
C ASP A 45 27.02 -26.27 -17.77
N MET A 46 25.95 -25.67 -17.27
CA MET A 46 24.59 -25.92 -17.74
C MET A 46 24.42 -25.58 -19.23
N GLU A 47 24.96 -24.45 -19.70
CA GLU A 47 24.92 -24.11 -21.13
C GLU A 47 25.69 -25.12 -21.98
N ASN A 48 26.85 -25.59 -21.52
CA ASN A 48 27.59 -26.65 -22.21
C ASN A 48 26.77 -27.95 -22.31
N GLU A 49 26.08 -28.34 -21.23
CA GLU A 49 25.21 -29.53 -21.25
C GLU A 49 24.04 -29.38 -22.23
N LEU A 50 23.47 -28.18 -22.35
CA LEU A 50 22.41 -27.88 -23.31
C LEU A 50 22.93 -27.94 -24.76
N ASP A 51 24.14 -27.47 -25.01
CA ASP A 51 24.80 -27.58 -26.32
C ASP A 51 25.09 -29.04 -26.69
N GLU A 52 25.54 -29.87 -25.75
CA GLU A 52 25.72 -31.32 -25.95
C GLU A 52 24.40 -32.01 -26.33
N ILE A 53 23.29 -31.62 -25.69
CA ILE A 53 21.95 -32.12 -26.03
C ILE A 53 21.56 -31.70 -27.44
N ALA A 54 21.80 -30.43 -27.80
CA ALA A 54 21.51 -29.91 -29.15
C ALA A 54 22.32 -30.65 -30.23
N ASN A 55 23.56 -31.04 -29.91
CA ASN A 55 24.45 -31.80 -30.79
C ASN A 55 24.18 -33.32 -30.77
N GLY A 56 23.28 -33.80 -29.92
CA GLY A 56 22.91 -35.21 -29.79
C GLY A 56 23.94 -36.08 -29.06
N THR A 57 24.91 -35.49 -28.37
CA THR A 57 25.94 -36.21 -27.59
C THR A 57 25.50 -36.50 -26.15
N ARG A 58 24.36 -35.96 -25.71
CA ARG A 58 23.80 -36.13 -24.36
C ARG A 58 22.28 -36.29 -24.41
N GLU A 59 21.72 -37.10 -23.51
CA GLU A 59 20.28 -37.30 -23.43
C GLU A 59 19.58 -36.28 -22.52
N TYR A 60 18.65 -35.52 -23.10
CA TYR A 60 17.86 -34.50 -22.41
C TYR A 60 17.13 -35.00 -21.15
N ALA A 61 16.45 -36.14 -21.25
CA ALA A 61 15.63 -36.67 -20.15
C ALA A 61 16.49 -37.07 -18.94
N ALA A 62 17.67 -37.65 -19.18
CA ALA A 62 18.61 -38.02 -18.14
C ALA A 62 19.19 -36.78 -17.45
N THR A 63 19.60 -35.77 -18.21
CA THR A 63 20.14 -34.51 -17.67
C THR A 63 19.13 -33.78 -16.80
N LEU A 64 17.89 -33.62 -17.27
CA LEU A 64 16.83 -33.00 -16.47
C LEU A 64 16.52 -33.76 -15.19
N LYS A 65 16.46 -35.10 -15.26
CA LYS A 65 16.17 -35.93 -14.10
C LYS A 65 17.25 -35.76 -13.03
N ASN A 66 18.52 -35.80 -13.43
CA ASN A 66 19.65 -35.65 -12.52
C ASN A 66 19.66 -34.28 -11.86
N PHE A 67 19.47 -33.21 -12.64
CA PHE A 67 19.38 -31.85 -12.11
C PHE A 67 18.22 -31.71 -11.12
N TYR A 68 17.01 -32.14 -11.52
CA TYR A 68 15.81 -31.91 -10.73
C TYR A 68 15.80 -32.72 -9.43
N THR A 69 16.30 -33.97 -9.43
CA THR A 69 16.38 -34.78 -8.22
C THR A 69 17.23 -34.06 -7.16
N THR A 70 18.47 -33.69 -7.49
CA THR A 70 19.38 -32.99 -6.58
C THR A 70 18.81 -31.64 -6.12
N PHE A 71 18.35 -30.81 -7.07
CA PHE A 71 17.78 -29.50 -6.75
C PHE A 71 16.55 -29.60 -5.84
N SER A 72 15.66 -30.56 -6.09
CA SER A 72 14.44 -30.72 -5.29
C SER A 72 14.73 -31.16 -3.85
N GLU A 73 15.74 -32.01 -3.64
CA GLU A 73 16.20 -32.42 -2.32
C GLU A 73 16.81 -31.25 -1.56
N GLU A 74 17.62 -30.45 -2.24
CA GLU A 74 18.20 -29.23 -1.68
C GLU A 74 17.16 -28.17 -1.32
N VAL A 75 16.11 -27.99 -2.12
CA VAL A 75 15.02 -27.09 -1.79
C VAL A 75 14.25 -27.60 -0.57
N LYS A 76 13.93 -28.90 -0.53
CA LYS A 76 13.20 -29.53 0.60
C LYS A 76 13.97 -29.43 1.91
N SER A 77 15.28 -29.68 1.90
CA SER A 77 16.12 -29.54 3.10
C SER A 77 16.14 -28.11 3.65
N LYS A 78 15.76 -27.13 2.83
CA LYS A 78 15.81 -25.69 3.11
C LYS A 78 14.42 -25.04 3.23
N GLU A 79 13.33 -25.83 3.31
CA GLU A 79 11.96 -25.30 3.45
C GLU A 79 11.73 -24.55 4.77
N ASN A 80 12.39 -24.96 5.84
CA ASN A 80 12.21 -24.38 7.18
C ASN A 80 13.17 -23.22 7.49
N ILE A 81 13.80 -22.63 6.48
CA ILE A 81 14.68 -21.47 6.69
C ILE A 81 13.83 -20.25 7.02
N GLU A 82 14.17 -19.55 8.10
CA GLU A 82 13.55 -18.27 8.42
C GLU A 82 13.73 -17.30 7.25
N LYS A 83 12.63 -16.62 6.87
CA LYS A 83 12.68 -15.61 5.81
C LYS A 83 13.77 -14.62 6.16
N LEU A 84 14.77 -14.51 5.28
CA LEU A 84 15.86 -13.54 5.44
C LEU A 84 15.29 -12.14 5.18
N THR A 85 14.58 -11.59 6.16
CA THR A 85 14.13 -10.20 6.11
C THR A 85 15.23 -9.25 6.58
N ASN A 86 16.29 -9.77 7.20
CA ASN A 86 17.36 -9.00 7.79
C ASN A 86 18.39 -8.61 6.72
N LEU A 87 18.54 -7.31 6.53
CA LEU A 87 19.41 -6.65 5.57
C LEU A 87 20.73 -6.18 6.21
N GLY A 88 21.03 -6.64 7.43
CA GLY A 88 22.27 -6.36 8.15
C GLY A 88 22.16 -5.22 9.19
N PRO A 89 23.26 -4.93 9.90
CA PRO A 89 23.28 -3.94 10.97
C PRO A 89 23.16 -2.51 10.43
N VAL A 90 22.53 -1.64 11.21
CA VAL A 90 22.46 -0.20 10.94
C VAL A 90 23.68 0.49 11.56
N SER A 91 24.09 1.64 11.01
CA SER A 91 25.11 2.51 11.62
C SER A 91 24.78 2.79 13.09
N LYS A 92 25.82 2.83 13.94
CA LYS A 92 25.70 3.07 15.40
C LYS A 92 25.04 4.41 15.75
N GLU A 93 24.95 5.33 14.78
CA GLU A 93 24.26 6.62 14.90
C GLU A 93 22.75 6.46 15.10
N PHE A 94 22.14 5.42 14.54
CA PHE A 94 20.70 5.19 14.60
C PHE A 94 20.37 4.13 15.63
N THR A 95 20.10 4.57 16.86
CA THR A 95 19.65 3.71 17.98
C THR A 95 18.13 3.64 18.08
N CYS A 96 17.63 2.56 18.68
CA CYS A 96 16.21 2.34 18.88
C CYS A 96 15.58 3.49 19.69
N PRO A 97 14.47 4.10 19.24
CA PRO A 97 13.84 5.22 19.96
C PRO A 97 13.22 4.81 21.31
N LYS A 98 12.94 3.52 21.52
CA LYS A 98 12.29 3.01 22.74
C LYS A 98 13.28 2.54 23.80
N CYS A 99 14.34 1.83 23.38
CA CYS A 99 15.26 1.17 24.31
C CYS A 99 16.74 1.48 24.06
N GLN A 100 17.04 2.37 23.11
CA GLN A 100 18.40 2.81 22.75
C GLN A 100 19.37 1.69 22.32
N ALA A 101 18.85 0.48 22.05
CA ALA A 101 19.64 -0.62 21.52
C ALA A 101 20.02 -0.36 20.05
N LEU A 102 20.99 -1.13 19.57
CA LEU A 102 21.34 -1.16 18.15
C LEU A 102 20.15 -1.62 17.30
N MET A 103 20.13 -1.19 16.04
CA MET A 103 19.09 -1.54 15.08
C MET A 103 19.67 -2.34 13.92
N GLU A 104 18.84 -3.13 13.28
CA GLU A 104 19.13 -3.86 12.05
C GLU A 104 18.12 -3.46 10.97
N PHE A 105 18.54 -3.45 9.71
CA PHE A 105 17.62 -3.21 8.61
C PHE A 105 16.76 -4.45 8.39
N LYS A 106 15.45 -4.24 8.24
CA LYS A 106 14.50 -5.27 7.83
C LYS A 106 13.71 -4.85 6.60
N LEU A 107 13.37 -5.82 5.75
CA LEU A 107 12.47 -5.61 4.63
C LEU A 107 11.02 -5.72 5.09
N GLY A 108 10.26 -4.63 4.99
CA GLY A 108 8.83 -4.57 5.28
C GLY A 108 7.98 -4.39 4.02
N ARG A 109 6.66 -4.29 4.20
CA ARG A 109 5.73 -4.01 3.09
C ARG A 109 5.94 -2.64 2.44
N GLY A 110 6.50 -1.68 3.20
CA GLY A 110 6.80 -0.33 2.74
C GLY A 110 8.26 -0.12 2.29
N GLY A 111 9.03 -1.20 2.13
CA GLY A 111 10.47 -1.14 1.85
C GLY A 111 11.33 -1.41 3.08
N LYS A 112 12.63 -1.10 2.98
CA LYS A 112 13.61 -1.24 4.07
C LYS A 112 13.30 -0.28 5.22
N PHE A 113 13.34 -0.78 6.45
CA PHE A 113 13.18 0.01 7.67
C PHE A 113 14.17 -0.47 8.72
N MET A 114 14.48 0.37 9.70
CA MET A 114 15.34 -0.02 10.82
C MET A 114 14.47 -0.61 11.92
N SER A 115 14.78 -1.82 12.36
CA SER A 115 14.09 -2.53 13.46
C SER A 115 15.03 -2.73 14.63
N CYS A 116 14.51 -2.66 15.86
CA CYS A 116 15.28 -2.96 17.06
C CYS A 116 15.78 -4.42 17.07
N THR A 117 17.05 -4.64 17.43
CA THR A 117 17.62 -6.00 17.56
C THR A 117 16.99 -6.81 18.71
N LYS A 118 16.38 -6.14 19.69
CA LYS A 118 15.65 -6.78 20.81
C LYS A 118 14.21 -7.14 20.46
N TYR A 119 13.80 -7.12 19.20
CA TYR A 119 12.50 -7.65 18.79
C TYR A 119 12.43 -9.16 19.09
N PRO A 120 11.36 -9.72 19.69
CA PRO A 120 10.02 -9.13 19.90
C PRO A 120 9.80 -8.32 21.17
N GLU A 121 10.77 -8.25 22.09
CA GLU A 121 10.64 -7.53 23.37
C GLU A 121 10.52 -6.01 23.19
N CYS A 122 11.10 -5.48 22.10
CA CYS A 122 11.01 -4.08 21.74
C CYS A 122 10.57 -3.92 20.28
N ASP A 123 9.46 -3.24 20.06
CA ASP A 123 8.84 -2.93 18.76
C ASP A 123 9.27 -1.55 18.20
N GLY A 124 10.40 -1.01 18.67
CA GLY A 124 10.94 0.25 18.16
C GLY A 124 11.40 0.11 16.70
N ALA A 125 10.96 1.04 15.86
CA ALA A 125 11.31 1.10 14.45
C ALA A 125 11.60 2.54 14.00
N ARG A 126 12.43 2.68 12.97
CA ARG A 126 12.70 3.93 12.25
C ARG A 126 12.58 3.69 10.75
N THR A 127 12.38 4.75 9.98
CA THR A 127 12.47 4.71 8.51
C THR A 127 13.90 4.34 8.07
N ASN A 128 14.09 4.05 6.77
CA ASN A 128 15.41 3.86 6.18
C ASN A 128 16.33 5.10 6.33
N THR A 129 15.77 6.30 6.48
CA THR A 129 16.48 7.57 6.69
C THR A 129 16.79 7.86 8.16
N GLY A 130 16.24 7.08 9.09
CA GLY A 130 16.45 7.25 10.52
C GLY A 130 15.39 8.09 11.23
N ASP A 131 14.34 8.50 10.52
CA ASP A 131 13.20 9.22 11.10
C ASP A 131 12.33 8.28 11.95
N ILE A 132 11.86 8.79 13.07
CA ILE A 132 10.92 8.06 13.93
C ILE A 132 9.54 8.22 13.31
N VAL A 133 8.91 7.12 12.91
CA VAL A 133 7.50 7.14 12.50
C VAL A 133 6.69 7.37 13.76
N GLU A 134 6.24 8.60 13.96
CA GLU A 134 5.35 8.92 15.07
C GLU A 134 4.08 8.06 14.94
N PRO A 135 3.60 7.46 16.04
CA PRO A 135 2.33 6.75 16.03
C PRO A 135 1.23 7.72 15.60
N ASP A 136 0.24 7.23 14.83
CA ASP A 136 -0.89 8.01 14.34
C ASP A 136 -1.45 8.89 15.47
N LYS A 137 -1.19 10.20 15.39
CA LYS A 137 -1.53 11.15 16.45
C LYS A 137 -3.05 11.24 16.54
N SER A 138 -3.60 10.93 17.71
CA SER A 138 -5.03 11.12 17.95
C SER A 138 -5.34 12.62 18.01
N LEU A 139 -6.38 13.04 17.29
CA LEU A 139 -6.83 14.44 17.26
C LEU A 139 -7.71 14.80 18.47
N GLY A 140 -8.24 13.78 19.16
CA GLY A 140 -9.14 13.93 20.30
C GLY A 140 -10.28 12.90 20.26
N VAL A 141 -11.33 13.17 21.03
CA VAL A 141 -12.48 12.28 21.22
C VAL A 141 -13.67 12.76 20.39
N TYR A 142 -14.39 11.82 19.77
CA TYR A 142 -15.62 12.07 19.04
C TYR A 142 -16.80 12.23 20.02
N PRO A 143 -17.53 13.36 20.02
CA PRO A 143 -18.58 13.63 21.02
C PRO A 143 -19.75 12.63 21.05
N GLU A 144 -20.13 12.03 19.91
CA GLU A 144 -21.30 11.14 19.86
C GLU A 144 -21.00 9.73 20.39
N THR A 145 -19.79 9.21 20.14
CA THR A 145 -19.42 7.82 20.46
C THR A 145 -18.44 7.71 21.62
N GLY A 146 -17.76 8.80 21.99
CA GLY A 146 -16.67 8.79 22.98
C GLY A 146 -15.40 8.10 22.48
N GLU A 147 -15.29 7.78 21.19
CA GLU A 147 -14.13 7.11 20.60
C GLU A 147 -13.09 8.11 20.08
N GLU A 148 -11.82 7.70 20.05
CA GLU A 148 -10.73 8.55 19.55
C GLU A 148 -10.77 8.71 18.03
N ILE A 149 -10.31 9.89 17.56
CA ILE A 149 -10.23 10.25 16.16
C ILE A 149 -8.77 10.22 15.70
N PHE A 150 -8.51 9.52 14.59
CA PHE A 150 -7.18 9.38 13.98
C PHE A 150 -7.16 9.94 12.56
N VAL A 151 -6.04 10.53 12.16
CA VAL A 151 -5.74 10.84 10.76
C VAL A 151 -4.84 9.75 10.22
N LEU A 152 -5.30 9.07 9.16
CA LEU A 152 -4.64 7.91 8.58
C LEU A 152 -4.44 8.11 7.08
N ASN A 153 -3.41 7.47 6.54
CA ASN A 153 -3.16 7.45 5.10
C ASN A 153 -3.67 6.14 4.48
N GLY A 154 -4.57 6.23 3.49
CA GLY A 154 -5.18 5.09 2.83
C GLY A 154 -4.91 5.05 1.33
N ARG A 155 -5.36 3.97 0.67
CA ARG A 155 -5.24 3.79 -0.80
C ARG A 155 -5.81 4.96 -1.62
N PHE A 156 -6.80 5.66 -1.07
CA PHE A 156 -7.53 6.74 -1.76
C PHE A 156 -7.12 8.14 -1.29
N GLY A 157 -6.06 8.26 -0.49
CA GLY A 157 -5.60 9.50 0.13
C GLY A 157 -5.77 9.50 1.65
N PRO A 158 -5.39 10.61 2.31
CA PRO A 158 -5.56 10.77 3.75
C PRO A 158 -7.05 10.82 4.15
N TYR A 159 -7.37 10.24 5.30
CA TYR A 159 -8.73 10.20 5.84
C TYR A 159 -8.72 10.26 7.37
N VAL A 160 -9.82 10.77 7.92
CA VAL A 160 -10.13 10.72 9.35
C VAL A 160 -10.93 9.46 9.65
N GLN A 161 -10.61 8.77 10.74
CA GLN A 161 -11.35 7.61 11.24
C GLN A 161 -11.71 7.77 12.71
N VAL A 162 -12.95 7.44 13.07
CA VAL A 162 -13.39 7.28 14.46
C VAL A 162 -13.12 5.84 14.89
N GLY A 163 -12.46 5.67 16.03
CA GLY A 163 -12.07 4.40 16.61
C GLY A 163 -10.69 3.89 16.17
N ASP A 164 -10.06 3.11 17.06
CA ASP A 164 -8.70 2.62 16.91
C ASP A 164 -8.53 1.72 15.66
N PRO A 165 -7.61 2.05 14.73
CA PRO A 165 -7.35 1.27 13.53
C PRO A 165 -6.87 -0.17 13.81
N LYS A 166 -6.27 -0.44 14.97
CA LYS A 166 -5.84 -1.79 15.36
C LYS A 166 -7.03 -2.67 15.76
N LYS A 167 -7.98 -2.11 16.52
CA LYS A 167 -9.21 -2.81 16.92
C LYS A 167 -10.12 -3.11 15.73
N ALA A 168 -10.14 -2.22 14.72
CA ALA A 168 -10.87 -2.43 13.47
C ALA A 168 -10.31 -3.60 12.63
N LYS A 169 -9.03 -3.97 12.80
CA LYS A 169 -8.40 -5.10 12.10
C LYS A 169 -8.60 -6.44 12.81
N GLU A 170 -8.65 -6.46 14.14
CA GLU A 170 -8.87 -7.69 14.92
C GLU A 170 -10.31 -8.20 14.85
N LYS A 171 -11.28 -7.29 14.84
CA LYS A 171 -12.68 -7.65 14.77
C LYS A 171 -13.10 -7.66 13.31
N GLY A 172 -13.15 -8.83 12.69
CA GLY A 172 -13.93 -9.11 11.47
C GLY A 172 -15.45 -8.89 11.65
N LYS A 173 -15.87 -7.96 12.52
CA LYS A 173 -17.25 -7.61 12.83
C LYS A 173 -17.75 -6.51 11.89
N LYS A 174 -19.00 -6.70 11.48
CA LYS A 174 -19.79 -6.04 10.44
C LYS A 174 -19.92 -4.51 10.47
N GLU A 175 -19.35 -3.80 11.44
CA GLU A 175 -19.45 -2.33 11.53
C GLU A 175 -18.20 -1.68 10.95
N LYS A 176 -18.34 -1.13 9.74
CA LYS A 176 -17.28 -0.32 9.13
C LYS A 176 -17.11 0.94 9.98
N PRO A 177 -15.89 1.25 10.47
CA PRO A 177 -15.67 2.44 11.27
C PRO A 177 -16.06 3.68 10.48
N ARG A 178 -16.63 4.67 11.18
CA ARG A 178 -17.02 5.94 10.56
C ARG A 178 -15.76 6.67 10.12
N ARG A 179 -15.74 7.09 8.85
CA ARG A 179 -14.57 7.69 8.22
C ARG A 179 -14.98 8.78 7.25
N ALA A 180 -14.11 9.77 7.10
CA ALA A 180 -14.27 10.85 6.15
C ALA A 180 -12.93 11.14 5.47
N SER A 181 -12.95 11.34 4.14
CA SER A 181 -11.74 11.73 3.40
C SER A 181 -11.36 13.17 3.68
N LEU A 182 -10.07 13.45 3.76
CA LEU A 182 -9.58 14.83 3.82
C LEU A 182 -9.72 15.50 2.43
N PRO A 183 -9.94 16.83 2.38
CA PRO A 183 -9.76 17.61 1.16
C PRO A 183 -8.35 17.44 0.58
N LYS A 184 -8.23 17.50 -0.76
CA LYS A 184 -6.94 17.28 -1.44
C LYS A 184 -5.86 18.30 -1.10
N ASP A 185 -6.28 19.50 -0.72
CA ASP A 185 -5.38 20.63 -0.46
C ASP A 185 -4.99 20.74 1.03
N LYS A 186 -5.53 19.88 1.90
CA LYS A 186 -5.28 19.93 3.34
C LYS A 186 -4.19 18.93 3.73
N ASP A 187 -3.13 19.44 4.36
CA ASP A 187 -2.06 18.59 4.89
C ASP A 187 -2.57 17.75 6.09
N PRO A 188 -2.34 16.42 6.10
CA PRO A 188 -2.72 15.55 7.22
C PRO A 188 -2.20 15.99 8.59
N SER A 189 -1.04 16.65 8.63
CA SER A 189 -0.35 17.07 9.86
C SER A 189 -0.98 18.31 10.50
N GLU A 190 -1.70 19.11 9.70
CA GLU A 190 -2.35 20.35 10.15
C GLU A 190 -3.84 20.18 10.49
N VAL A 191 -4.38 18.97 10.38
CA VAL A 191 -5.80 18.73 10.65
C VAL A 191 -6.07 18.87 12.15
N THR A 192 -7.05 19.69 12.49
CA THR A 192 -7.50 19.87 13.88
C THR A 192 -8.70 19.00 14.20
N LEU A 193 -9.00 18.83 15.49
CA LEU A 193 -10.22 18.15 15.95
C LEU A 193 -11.49 18.76 15.33
N LYS A 194 -11.55 20.09 15.20
CA LYS A 194 -12.69 20.80 14.63
C LYS A 194 -12.87 20.46 13.14
N ASP A 195 -11.78 20.37 12.40
CA ASP A 195 -11.82 19.99 10.98
C ASP A 195 -12.28 18.53 10.83
N ALA A 196 -11.75 17.65 11.67
CA ALA A 196 -12.14 16.24 11.70
C ALA A 196 -13.63 16.04 11.98
N LEU A 197 -14.19 16.75 12.97
CA LEU A 197 -15.63 16.76 13.24
C LEU A 197 -16.43 17.24 12.04
N THR A 198 -15.96 18.30 11.38
CA THR A 198 -16.59 18.83 10.16
C THR A 198 -16.63 17.77 9.06
N TYR A 199 -15.51 17.09 8.80
CA TYR A 199 -15.42 16.07 7.75
C TYR A 199 -16.31 14.85 8.05
N LEU A 200 -16.40 14.45 9.32
CA LEU A 200 -17.23 13.32 9.78
C LEU A 200 -18.75 13.59 9.70
N THR A 201 -19.17 14.84 9.44
CA THR A 201 -20.59 15.15 9.13
C THR A 201 -21.06 14.58 7.80
N LEU A 202 -20.14 14.24 6.90
CA LEU A 202 -20.48 13.63 5.62
C LEU A 202 -20.71 12.11 5.78
N PRO A 203 -21.70 11.52 5.08
CA PRO A 203 -22.62 12.15 4.12
C PRO A 203 -23.71 12.99 4.80
N ARG A 204 -23.88 14.25 4.35
CA ARG A 204 -24.87 15.18 4.90
C ARG A 204 -26.18 15.06 4.13
N MET A 205 -27.29 14.87 4.84
CA MET A 205 -28.63 14.93 4.25
C MET A 205 -29.07 16.40 4.09
N LEU A 206 -29.44 16.80 2.88
CA LEU A 206 -29.90 18.16 2.58
C LEU A 206 -31.42 18.32 2.74
N GLY A 207 -32.15 17.22 2.50
CA GLY A 207 -33.62 17.18 2.56
C GLY A 207 -34.20 16.13 1.62
N VAL A 208 -35.51 16.16 1.45
CA VAL A 208 -36.24 15.32 0.48
C VAL A 208 -36.53 16.11 -0.79
N HIS A 209 -36.51 15.44 -1.94
CA HIS A 209 -36.88 16.06 -3.20
C HIS A 209 -38.41 16.26 -3.27
N PRO A 210 -38.93 17.44 -3.65
CA PRO A 210 -40.37 17.75 -3.61
C PRO A 210 -41.25 16.94 -4.58
N VAL A 211 -40.69 16.07 -5.41
CA VAL A 211 -41.40 15.35 -6.48
C VAL A 211 -41.31 13.84 -6.25
N THR A 212 -40.08 13.35 -6.08
CA THR A 212 -39.82 11.92 -5.84
C THR A 212 -39.93 11.54 -4.36
N ASN A 213 -39.91 12.52 -3.44
CA ASN A 213 -39.90 12.34 -1.99
C ASN A 213 -38.69 11.53 -1.45
N GLU A 214 -37.68 11.33 -2.29
CA GLU A 214 -36.45 10.61 -1.95
C GLU A 214 -35.36 11.56 -1.44
N PRO A 215 -34.44 11.09 -0.58
CA PRO A 215 -33.46 11.95 0.07
C PRO A 215 -32.39 12.44 -0.92
N ILE A 216 -31.99 13.69 -0.73
CA ILE A 216 -30.84 14.29 -1.39
C ILE A 216 -29.71 14.36 -0.38
N THR A 217 -28.55 13.78 -0.72
CA THR A 217 -27.37 13.78 0.16
C THR A 217 -26.16 14.39 -0.54
N ALA A 218 -25.35 15.11 0.22
CA ALA A 218 -24.09 15.71 -0.21
C ALA A 218 -22.91 14.91 0.38
N SER A 219 -21.91 14.59 -0.44
CA SER A 219 -20.74 13.82 -0.02
C SER A 219 -19.51 14.11 -0.89
N VAL A 220 -18.36 13.58 -0.50
CA VAL A 220 -17.08 13.72 -1.22
C VAL A 220 -16.62 12.33 -1.65
N GLY A 221 -16.31 12.19 -2.94
CA GLY A 221 -15.83 10.94 -3.52
C GLY A 221 -14.50 11.11 -4.27
N ARG A 222 -14.05 10.05 -4.94
CA ARG A 222 -12.78 10.01 -5.70
C ARG A 222 -12.62 11.14 -6.74
N PHE A 223 -13.73 11.61 -7.29
CA PHE A 223 -13.76 12.66 -8.32
C PHE A 223 -14.07 14.04 -7.76
N GLY A 224 -14.09 14.18 -6.43
CA GLY A 224 -14.41 15.40 -5.74
C GLY A 224 -15.84 15.41 -5.16
N PRO A 225 -16.29 16.59 -4.71
CA PRO A 225 -17.59 16.80 -4.08
C PRO A 225 -18.77 16.56 -5.02
N TYR A 226 -19.85 15.97 -4.51
CA TYR A 226 -21.06 15.67 -5.27
C TYR A 226 -22.33 15.67 -4.41
N ILE A 227 -23.47 15.88 -5.06
CA ILE A 227 -24.80 15.54 -4.54
C ILE A 227 -25.30 14.27 -5.22
N VAL A 228 -26.04 13.46 -4.47
CA VAL A 228 -26.73 12.28 -4.99
C VAL A 228 -28.20 12.34 -4.62
N HIS A 229 -29.02 12.05 -5.63
CA HIS A 229 -30.43 11.79 -5.51
C HIS A 229 -30.71 10.46 -6.20
N GLU A 230 -31.07 9.43 -5.44
CA GLU A 230 -31.17 8.04 -5.91
C GLU A 230 -29.92 7.55 -6.68
N LYS A 231 -29.99 7.54 -8.02
CA LYS A 231 -28.91 7.13 -8.94
C LYS A 231 -28.36 8.31 -9.76
N ASP A 232 -28.88 9.53 -9.57
CA ASP A 232 -28.32 10.70 -10.20
C ASP A 232 -27.26 11.36 -9.31
N PHE A 233 -26.05 11.47 -9.87
CA PHE A 233 -24.88 12.03 -9.21
C PHE A 233 -24.49 13.32 -9.94
N ARG A 234 -24.47 14.44 -9.23
CA ARG A 234 -24.05 15.74 -9.76
C ARG A 234 -22.83 16.25 -9.01
N SER A 235 -21.77 16.57 -9.74
CA SER A 235 -20.54 17.10 -9.15
C SER A 235 -20.71 18.58 -8.79
N LEU A 236 -20.30 18.94 -7.58
CA LEU A 236 -20.28 20.32 -7.10
C LEU A 236 -18.95 20.98 -7.47
N LYS A 237 -18.86 21.63 -8.62
CA LYS A 237 -17.58 22.22 -9.07
C LYS A 237 -17.23 23.53 -8.38
N LYS A 238 -18.26 24.33 -8.06
CA LYS A 238 -18.11 25.68 -7.51
C LYS A 238 -18.65 25.75 -6.09
N ASP A 239 -19.71 25.00 -5.80
CA ASP A 239 -20.37 24.97 -4.52
C ASP A 239 -19.63 24.08 -3.51
N ASP A 240 -19.64 24.47 -2.24
CA ASP A 240 -19.04 23.73 -1.14
C ASP A 240 -20.05 22.69 -0.57
N VAL A 241 -19.58 21.46 -0.38
CA VAL A 241 -20.39 20.33 0.16
C VAL A 241 -20.91 20.62 1.56
N TYR A 242 -20.14 21.33 2.37
CA TYR A 242 -20.45 21.56 3.77
C TYR A 242 -21.49 22.65 3.96
N THR A 243 -21.72 23.52 2.98
CA THR A 243 -22.63 24.67 3.09
C THR A 243 -23.78 24.68 2.08
N ILE A 244 -23.77 23.80 1.08
CA ILE A 244 -24.83 23.73 0.06
C ILE A 244 -26.23 23.56 0.68
N THR A 245 -27.20 24.31 0.15
CA THR A 245 -28.61 24.28 0.57
C THR A 245 -29.43 23.32 -0.30
N LEU A 246 -30.62 22.94 0.19
CA LEU A 246 -31.56 22.10 -0.56
C LEU A 246 -31.98 22.77 -1.88
N GLU A 247 -32.29 24.07 -1.85
CA GLU A 247 -32.68 24.85 -3.03
C GLU A 247 -31.60 24.80 -4.12
N ARG A 248 -30.34 25.05 -3.74
CA ARG A 248 -29.21 24.99 -4.66
C ARG A 248 -28.99 23.58 -5.21
N ALA A 249 -29.20 22.55 -4.41
CA ALA A 249 -29.10 21.17 -4.85
C ALA A 249 -30.19 20.82 -5.88
N LEU A 250 -31.42 21.33 -5.72
CA LEU A 250 -32.51 21.15 -6.69
C LEU A 250 -32.22 21.84 -8.02
N GLU A 251 -31.64 23.04 -8.00
CA GLU A 251 -31.18 23.72 -9.23
C GLU A 251 -30.18 22.86 -10.01
N ILE A 252 -29.18 22.31 -9.33
CA ILE A 252 -28.12 21.49 -9.94
C ILE A 252 -28.68 20.15 -10.48
N LEU A 253 -29.69 19.58 -9.81
CA LEU A 253 -30.37 18.38 -10.26
C LEU A 253 -31.28 18.66 -11.48
N ALA A 254 -31.87 19.84 -11.56
CA ALA A 254 -32.69 20.28 -12.69
C ALA A 254 -31.87 20.57 -13.96
N GLU A 255 -30.59 20.96 -13.84
CA GLU A 255 -29.71 21.09 -15.00
C GLU A 255 -29.59 19.76 -15.76
N GLU A 256 -29.53 19.79 -17.09
CA GLU A 256 -29.33 18.56 -17.88
C GLU A 256 -28.02 17.87 -17.53
N LYS A 257 -28.07 16.54 -17.39
CA LYS A 257 -26.88 15.74 -17.12
C LYS A 257 -25.94 15.84 -18.32
N LYS A 258 -24.87 16.62 -18.17
CA LYS A 258 -23.77 16.63 -19.13
C LYS A 258 -23.10 15.26 -19.13
N VAL A 259 -23.58 14.37 -19.99
CA VAL A 259 -22.96 13.08 -20.26
C VAL A 259 -21.54 13.40 -20.73
N ARG A 260 -20.53 13.03 -19.94
CA ARG A 260 -19.15 13.05 -20.45
C ARG A 260 -19.17 12.18 -21.70
N LYS A 261 -18.98 12.77 -22.90
CA LYS A 261 -18.72 12.03 -24.14
C LYS A 261 -17.60 11.05 -23.83
N GLY A 262 -17.96 9.80 -23.56
CA GLY A 262 -17.00 8.75 -23.26
C GLY A 262 -16.10 8.60 -24.47
N ARG A 263 -14.79 8.56 -24.24
CA ARG A 263 -13.72 8.22 -25.21
C ARG A 263 -13.84 6.77 -25.76
N PHE A 264 -15.04 6.21 -25.79
CA PHE A 264 -15.36 4.88 -26.30
C PHE A 264 -16.48 4.95 -27.34
N ALA A 265 -16.39 5.89 -28.29
CA ALA A 265 -17.00 5.65 -29.59
C ALA A 265 -16.11 4.60 -30.28
N LYS A 266 -16.51 3.33 -30.25
CA LYS A 266 -15.94 2.28 -31.10
C LYS A 266 -15.87 2.83 -32.52
N LYS A 267 -14.67 3.03 -33.06
CA LYS A 267 -14.50 3.11 -34.51
C LYS A 267 -15.00 1.77 -35.07
N LYS A 268 -16.10 1.84 -35.83
CA LYS A 268 -16.44 0.79 -36.80
C LYS A 268 -15.50 0.91 -37.98
#